data_AF-A0A1A3DSG8-F1
#
_entry.id   AF-A0A1A3DSG8-F1
#
_cell.length_a   1.000
_cell.length_b   1.000
_cell.length_c   1.000
_cell.angle_alpha   90.00
_cell.angle_beta   90.00
_cell.angle_gamma   90.00
#
_symmetry.space_group_name_H-M   'P 1'
#
loop_
_entity.id
_entity.type
_entity.pdbx_description
1 polymer ?
#
loop_
_entity_poly.entity_id
_entity_poly.type
_entity_poly.pdbx_seq_one_letter_code
_entity_poly.pdbx_strand_id
1 'polypeptide(L)'
;MGAAGVAVGAAMFGGAAVSAPQASAACNLTPADDRYINLLAQNKLVHNADFNDCSEAAEGRWFADQVRSNPNPYGEGQELINMITRTTPMSQAQAEWEVESAIFVYAPEMIPKIKSQAPAGPA
;
A
#
# COMPACT_ATOMS: atom_id res chain seq x y z
N MET A 1 -29.64 -4.94 55.10
CA MET A 1 -29.19 -6.33 55.31
C MET A 1 -29.69 -7.12 54.10
N GLY A 2 -28.92 -7.71 53.19
CA GLY A 2 -27.49 -7.95 53.02
C GLY A 2 -27.24 -8.35 51.55
N ALA A 3 -25.97 -8.42 51.16
CA ALA A 3 -25.47 -8.65 49.80
C ALA A 3 -25.42 -10.13 49.38
N ALA A 4 -25.32 -10.38 48.07
CA ALA A 4 -24.52 -11.40 47.37
C ALA A 4 -25.19 -11.70 46.00
N GLY A 5 -24.55 -11.52 44.84
CA GLY A 5 -23.17 -11.86 44.51
C GLY A 5 -23.14 -13.29 43.97
N VAL A 6 -23.44 -13.49 42.68
CA VAL A 6 -23.23 -14.78 42.01
C VAL A 6 -22.01 -14.64 41.11
N ALA A 7 -20.94 -15.31 41.52
CA ALA A 7 -19.67 -15.38 40.85
C ALA A 7 -19.80 -16.01 39.45
N VAL A 8 -19.22 -15.36 38.44
CA VAL A 8 -18.91 -16.00 37.16
C VAL A 8 -17.63 -16.81 37.37
N GLY A 9 -17.79 -18.12 37.49
CA GLY A 9 -16.70 -19.09 37.60
C GLY A 9 -16.00 -19.28 36.25
N ALA A 10 -14.67 -19.22 36.28
CA ALA A 10 -13.81 -19.61 35.17
C ALA A 10 -13.86 -21.13 34.94
N ALA A 11 -14.13 -21.54 33.70
CA ALA A 11 -13.82 -22.87 33.21
C ALA A 11 -12.95 -22.73 31.95
N MET A 12 -11.66 -23.00 32.13
CA MET A 12 -10.67 -23.12 31.07
C MET A 12 -10.99 -24.35 30.22
N PHE A 13 -11.26 -24.16 28.94
CA PHE A 13 -11.01 -25.17 27.91
C PHE A 13 -10.24 -24.52 26.77
N GLY A 14 -9.02 -25.02 26.58
CA GLY A 14 -8.08 -24.57 25.56
C GLY A 14 -8.67 -24.72 24.16
N GLY A 15 -9.14 -23.61 23.62
CA GLY A 15 -9.28 -23.42 22.18
C GLY A 15 -7.95 -22.90 21.68
N ALA A 16 -7.32 -23.66 20.79
CA ALA A 16 -6.09 -23.30 20.11
C ALA A 16 -6.00 -21.80 19.88
N ALA A 17 -4.93 -21.17 20.38
CA ALA A 17 -4.39 -20.03 19.67
C ALA A 17 -4.06 -20.57 18.28
N VAL A 18 -5.04 -20.51 17.38
CA VAL A 18 -4.80 -20.64 15.96
C VAL A 18 -3.86 -19.50 15.72
N SER A 19 -2.57 -19.82 15.71
CA SER A 19 -1.55 -18.95 15.21
C SER A 19 -2.09 -18.60 13.84
N ALA A 20 -2.64 -17.40 13.67
CA ALA A 20 -2.93 -16.90 12.34
C ALA A 20 -1.65 -17.23 11.57
N PRO A 21 -1.72 -18.04 10.49
CA PRO A 21 -0.52 -18.42 9.80
C PRO A 21 0.17 -17.10 9.54
N GLN A 22 1.38 -16.93 10.06
CA GLN A 22 2.24 -15.85 9.60
C GLN A 22 2.23 -16.08 8.10
N ALA A 23 1.51 -15.23 7.36
CA ALA A 23 1.47 -15.30 5.92
C ALA A 23 2.80 -14.73 5.45
N SER A 24 3.89 -15.38 5.85
CA SER A 24 5.06 -15.55 5.01
C SER A 24 4.64 -16.44 3.85
N ALA A 25 3.71 -15.94 3.02
CA ALA A 25 3.75 -16.27 1.61
C ALA A 25 5.20 -16.06 1.21
N ALA A 26 5.86 -17.10 0.69
CA ALA A 26 7.22 -16.99 0.21
C ALA A 26 7.27 -15.73 -0.66
N CYS A 27 8.03 -14.74 -0.20
CA CYS A 27 8.15 -13.47 -0.91
C CYS A 27 8.94 -13.73 -2.18
N ASN A 28 8.19 -14.00 -3.24
CA ASN A 28 8.73 -14.20 -4.56
C ASN A 28 8.45 -12.91 -5.32
N LEU A 29 9.44 -12.02 -5.33
CA LEU A 29 9.40 -10.82 -6.14
C LEU A 29 9.42 -11.21 -7.62
N THR A 30 8.52 -10.63 -8.39
CA THR A 30 8.55 -10.71 -9.85
C THR A 30 9.60 -9.73 -10.41
N PRO A 31 10.03 -9.88 -11.68
CA PRO A 31 10.89 -8.87 -12.30
C PRO A 31 10.28 -7.45 -12.34
N ALA A 32 8.93 -7.35 -12.35
CA ALA A 32 8.26 -6.06 -12.23
C ALA A 32 8.40 -5.50 -10.81
N ASP A 33 8.31 -6.36 -9.80
CA ASP A 33 8.50 -5.98 -8.40
C ASP A 33 9.91 -5.44 -8.18
N ASP A 34 10.94 -6.16 -8.65
CA ASP A 34 12.31 -5.69 -8.60
C ASP A 34 12.48 -4.32 -9.27
N ARG A 35 11.81 -4.11 -10.40
CA ARG A 35 11.85 -2.82 -11.10
C ARG A 35 11.22 -1.70 -10.28
N TYR A 36 10.08 -1.95 -9.65
CA TYR A 36 9.41 -0.99 -8.78
C TYR A 36 10.29 -0.63 -7.58
N ILE A 37 10.81 -1.63 -6.87
CA ILE A 37 11.71 -1.43 -5.72
C ILE A 37 12.97 -0.64 -6.12
N ASN A 38 13.56 -0.95 -7.27
CA ASN A 38 14.71 -0.21 -7.77
C ASN A 38 14.38 1.26 -8.12
N LEU A 39 13.15 1.57 -8.53
CA LEU A 39 12.72 2.97 -8.74
C LEU A 39 12.56 3.71 -7.42
N LEU A 40 12.01 3.06 -6.39
CA LEU A 40 11.88 3.65 -5.06
C LEU A 40 13.24 3.92 -4.41
N ALA A 41 14.18 2.98 -4.56
CA ALA A 41 15.54 3.12 -4.04
C ALA A 41 16.27 4.34 -4.62
N GLN A 42 16.04 4.69 -5.89
CA GLN A 42 16.63 5.88 -6.54
C GLN A 42 16.21 7.19 -5.86
N ASN A 43 15.01 7.24 -5.28
CA ASN A 43 14.48 8.41 -4.59
C ASN A 43 14.56 8.28 -3.06
N LYS A 44 15.37 7.33 -2.56
CA LYS A 44 15.57 7.04 -1.13
C LYS A 44 14.24 6.74 -0.40
N LEU A 45 13.27 6.17 -1.10
CA LEU A 45 12.02 5.68 -0.52
C LEU A 45 12.17 4.26 0.02
N VAL A 46 13.33 3.97 0.63
CA VAL A 46 13.56 2.68 1.26
C VAL A 46 12.90 2.75 2.62
N HIS A 47 11.74 2.11 2.76
CA HIS A 47 11.02 2.11 4.01
C HIS A 47 11.87 1.46 5.12
N ASN A 48 11.66 1.94 6.33
CA ASN A 48 12.37 1.58 7.56
C ASN A 48 12.39 0.05 7.75
N ALA A 49 13.25 -0.45 8.65
CA ALA A 49 13.49 -1.89 8.86
C ALA A 49 12.24 -2.77 9.15
N ASP A 50 11.07 -2.15 9.39
CA ASP A 50 9.78 -2.80 9.59
C ASP A 50 9.06 -3.15 8.27
N PHE A 51 9.48 -2.57 7.14
CA PHE A 51 8.95 -2.82 5.80
C PHE A 51 9.97 -3.60 4.97
N ASN A 52 9.49 -4.63 4.28
CA ASN A 52 10.29 -5.41 3.35
C ASN A 52 9.81 -5.16 1.91
N ASP A 53 10.65 -5.49 0.94
CA ASP A 53 10.38 -5.32 -0.49
C ASP A 53 9.07 -5.98 -0.95
N CYS A 54 8.59 -6.99 -0.22
CA CYS A 54 7.38 -7.73 -0.53
C CYS A 54 6.11 -6.93 -0.20
N SER A 55 6.11 -6.31 0.99
CA SER A 55 5.06 -5.36 1.40
C SER A 55 5.03 -4.21 0.42
N GLU A 56 6.21 -3.69 0.07
CA GLU A 56 6.33 -2.57 -0.83
C GLU A 56 5.81 -2.89 -2.23
N ALA A 57 6.22 -4.02 -2.80
CA ALA A 57 5.68 -4.48 -4.08
C ALA A 57 4.16 -4.73 -4.03
N ALA A 58 3.62 -5.18 -2.89
CA ALA A 58 2.18 -5.34 -2.71
C ALA A 58 1.44 -3.99 -2.71
N GLU A 59 1.98 -2.98 -2.05
CA GLU A 59 1.43 -1.62 -2.05
C GLU A 59 1.50 -0.99 -3.45
N GLY A 60 2.63 -1.10 -4.14
CA GLY A 60 2.77 -0.62 -5.51
C GLY A 60 1.75 -1.26 -6.48
N ARG A 61 1.51 -2.57 -6.35
CA ARG A 61 0.46 -3.25 -7.14
C ARG A 61 -0.93 -2.74 -6.76
N TRP A 62 -1.19 -2.53 -5.48
CA TRP A 62 -2.46 -1.99 -5.01
C TRP A 62 -2.73 -0.60 -5.58
N PHE A 63 -1.76 0.32 -5.57
CA PHE A 63 -1.91 1.64 -6.22
C PHE A 63 -2.28 1.52 -7.71
N ALA A 64 -1.59 0.64 -8.43
CA ALA A 64 -1.85 0.42 -9.85
C ALA A 64 -3.26 -0.18 -10.10
N ASP A 65 -3.72 -1.08 -9.25
CA ASP A 65 -5.07 -1.67 -9.30
C ASP A 65 -6.16 -0.62 -9.04
N GLN A 66 -5.94 0.26 -8.06
CA GLN A 66 -6.82 1.39 -7.77
C GLN A 66 -6.96 2.31 -8.98
N VAL A 67 -5.84 2.71 -9.58
CA VAL A 67 -5.81 3.57 -10.77
C VAL A 67 -6.51 2.89 -11.96
N ARG A 68 -6.25 1.60 -12.23
CA ARG A 68 -6.94 0.86 -13.32
C ARG A 68 -8.44 0.78 -13.13
N SER A 69 -8.89 0.63 -11.89
CA SER A 69 -10.30 0.41 -11.56
C SER A 69 -11.12 1.71 -11.54
N ASN A 70 -10.47 2.87 -11.52
CA ASN A 70 -11.15 4.17 -11.46
C ASN A 70 -11.47 4.71 -12.87
N PRO A 71 -12.70 5.21 -13.15
CA PRO A 71 -13.02 5.88 -14.41
C PRO A 71 -12.15 7.13 -14.67
N ASN A 72 -11.70 7.81 -13.61
CA ASN A 72 -10.78 8.95 -13.60
C ASN A 72 -9.42 8.57 -12.96
N PRO A 73 -8.54 7.83 -13.67
CA PRO A 73 -7.25 7.41 -13.13
C PRO A 73 -6.33 8.57 -12.74
N TYR A 74 -6.40 9.73 -13.41
CA TYR A 74 -5.64 10.90 -12.99
C TYR A 74 -6.08 11.39 -11.59
N GLY A 75 -7.39 11.54 -11.39
CA GLY A 75 -7.94 11.92 -10.08
C GLY A 75 -7.63 10.90 -8.99
N GLU A 76 -7.73 9.61 -9.29
CA GLU A 76 -7.36 8.54 -8.34
C GLU A 76 -5.88 8.64 -7.95
N GLY A 77 -4.97 8.86 -8.92
CA GLY A 77 -3.55 9.05 -8.62
C GLY A 77 -3.31 10.21 -7.64
N GLN A 78 -4.03 11.33 -7.83
CA GLN A 78 -3.96 12.47 -6.90
C GLN A 78 -4.50 12.13 -5.51
N GLU A 79 -5.59 11.37 -5.40
CA GLU A 79 -6.12 10.91 -4.11
C GLU A 79 -5.16 9.95 -3.39
N LEU A 80 -4.48 9.06 -4.12
CA LEU A 80 -3.46 8.17 -3.57
C LEU A 80 -2.26 8.98 -3.03
N ILE A 81 -1.78 9.98 -3.78
CA ILE A 81 -0.72 10.89 -3.33
C ILE A 81 -1.16 11.64 -2.07
N ASN A 82 -2.39 12.16 -2.05
CA ASN A 82 -2.96 12.82 -0.88
C ASN A 82 -3.10 11.87 0.33
N MET A 83 -3.40 10.60 0.10
CA MET A 83 -3.49 9.60 1.15
C MET A 83 -2.11 9.35 1.77
N ILE A 84 -1.07 9.12 0.96
CA ILE A 84 0.30 8.88 1.42
C ILE A 84 0.79 10.09 2.23
N THR A 85 0.66 11.30 1.70
CA THR A 85 1.12 12.53 2.40
C THR A 85 0.38 12.83 3.71
N ARG A 86 -0.85 12.32 3.88
CA ARG A 86 -1.63 12.47 5.14
C ARG A 86 -1.33 11.38 6.17
N THR A 87 -0.85 10.22 5.74
CA THR A 87 -0.70 9.02 6.59
C THR A 87 0.75 8.64 6.85
N THR A 88 1.68 9.21 6.10
CA THR A 88 3.12 8.95 6.20
C THR A 88 3.89 10.28 6.35
N PRO A 89 5.16 10.25 6.78
CA PRO A 89 6.01 11.45 6.80
C PRO A 89 6.58 11.83 5.42
N MET A 90 6.13 11.20 4.33
CA MET A 90 6.64 11.51 3.00
C MET A 90 6.25 12.91 2.55
N SER A 91 7.18 13.58 1.88
CA SER A 91 6.88 14.82 1.16
C SER A 91 5.98 14.57 -0.06
N GLN A 92 5.37 15.63 -0.58
CA GLN A 92 4.56 15.59 -1.80
C GLN A 92 5.29 14.91 -2.96
N ALA A 93 6.53 15.33 -3.23
CA ALA A 93 7.33 14.79 -4.35
C ALA A 93 7.69 13.31 -4.17
N GLN A 94 7.82 12.86 -2.92
CA GLN A 94 8.08 11.45 -2.62
C GLN A 94 6.84 10.59 -2.86
N ALA A 95 5.68 11.05 -2.40
CA ALA A 95 4.41 10.38 -2.64
C ALA A 95 4.04 10.34 -4.15
N GLU A 96 4.29 11.44 -4.87
CA GLU A 96 4.18 11.49 -6.34
C GLU A 96 5.07 10.43 -6.98
N TRP A 97 6.35 10.37 -6.59
CA TRP A 97 7.29 9.40 -7.14
C TRP A 97 6.85 7.95 -6.91
N GLU A 98 6.35 7.63 -5.71
CA GLU A 98 5.87 6.29 -5.35
C GLU A 98 4.69 5.87 -6.23
N VAL A 99 3.64 6.69 -6.28
CA VAL A 99 2.43 6.41 -7.07
C VAL A 99 2.75 6.37 -8.57
N GLU A 100 3.55 7.30 -9.08
CA GLU A 100 3.94 7.32 -10.49
C GLU A 100 4.81 6.12 -10.86
N SER A 101 5.74 5.70 -10.00
CA SER A 101 6.57 4.50 -10.20
C SER A 101 5.70 3.24 -10.24
N ALA A 102 4.71 3.14 -9.35
CA ALA A 102 3.74 2.04 -9.32
C ALA A 102 2.94 1.96 -10.62
N ILE A 103 2.40 3.08 -11.09
CA ILE A 103 1.67 3.15 -12.37
C ILE A 103 2.60 2.79 -13.53
N PHE A 104 3.82 3.32 -13.56
CA PHE A 104 4.78 3.09 -14.63
C PHE A 104 5.18 1.62 -14.77
N VAL A 105 5.27 0.90 -13.65
CA VAL A 105 5.68 -0.50 -13.64
C VAL A 105 4.49 -1.43 -13.84
N TYR A 106 3.41 -1.23 -13.09
CA TYR A 106 2.32 -2.21 -13.00
C TYR A 106 1.09 -1.84 -13.84
N ALA A 107 0.85 -0.57 -14.16
CA ALA A 107 -0.26 -0.14 -15.01
C ALA A 107 0.17 0.81 -16.16
N PRO A 108 1.21 0.48 -16.94
CA PRO A 108 1.74 1.37 -17.97
C PRO A 108 0.71 1.74 -19.04
N GLU A 109 -0.28 0.87 -19.28
CA GLU A 109 -1.40 1.10 -20.18
C GLU A 109 -2.32 2.25 -19.75
N MET A 110 -2.29 2.65 -18.47
CA MET A 110 -3.05 3.79 -17.96
C MET A 110 -2.38 5.13 -18.23
N ILE A 111 -1.07 5.16 -18.51
CA ILE A 111 -0.31 6.41 -18.72
C ILE A 111 -0.93 7.30 -19.81
N PRO A 112 -1.33 6.80 -21.00
CA PRO A 112 -1.96 7.64 -22.02
C PRO A 112 -3.28 8.27 -21.52
N LYS A 113 -4.10 7.50 -20.79
CA LYS A 113 -5.36 7.97 -20.24
C LYS A 113 -5.12 9.03 -19.15
N ILE A 114 -4.18 8.81 -18.25
CA ILE A 114 -3.77 9.78 -17.23
C ILE A 114 -3.31 11.08 -17.87
N LYS A 115 -2.41 11.01 -18.87
CA LYS A 115 -1.91 12.19 -19.59
C LYS A 115 -3.03 12.98 -20.28
N SER A 116 -4.06 12.30 -20.78
CA SER A 116 -5.22 12.97 -21.40
C SER A 116 -6.14 13.68 -20.40
N GLN A 117 -6.11 13.27 -19.13
CA GLN A 117 -6.94 13.79 -18.05
C GLN A 117 -6.21 14.81 -17.18
N ALA A 118 -4.87 14.76 -17.17
CA ALA A 118 -4.06 15.72 -16.47
C ALA A 118 -4.34 17.14 -17.01
N PRO A 119 -4.41 18.16 -16.15
CA PRO A 119 -4.47 19.53 -16.60
C PRO A 119 -3.26 19.81 -17.50
N ALA A 120 -3.48 20.54 -18.59
CA ALA A 120 -2.37 21.02 -19.40
C ALA A 120 -1.44 21.82 -18.47
N GLY A 121 -0.23 21.28 -18.23
CA GLY A 121 0.78 21.97 -17.43
C GLY A 121 1.10 23.34 -18.03
N PRO A 122 1.71 24.25 -17.25
CA PRO A 122 2.12 25.54 -17.79
C PRO A 122 3.06 25.32 -18.98
N ALA A 123 2.73 25.97 -20.10
CA ALA A 123 3.56 26.02 -21.30
C ALA A 123 4.88 26.77 -21.05
#